data_AF-A0AA38ZRS3-F1
#
_entry.id   AF-A0AA38ZRS3-F1
#
_cell.length_a   1.000
_cell.length_b   1.000
_cell.length_c   1.000
_cell.angle_alpha   90.00
_cell.angle_beta   90.00
_cell.angle_gamma   90.00
#
_symmetry.space_group_name_H-M   'P 1'
#
loop_
_entity.id
_entity.type
_entity.pdbx_description
1 polymer ?
#
loop_
_entity_poly.entity_id
_entity_poly.type
_entity_poly.pdbx_seq_one_letter_code
_entity_poly.pdbx_strand_id
1 'polypeptide(L)'
;MLDEAHERTIHTDVLFGLLKQLVKRRPDLRLIVTSATLDAEKFSGYFFNCNIFTIPGRTFPVEILYTKQPESDYLDASLITVLQIHLTEPEGDILLFLTGQEEIDHACQSLYERMKGLGKNVPELIILPVYSALPSEMQSRIFDPAPPGKRKVVVATNIAEASLTIDGIFYVIDPGFAKQNVYNPKQGLDSLVITPISQASAKQRAGRAGRTGPGKCYRLYTESAYRNEMSPTSVPEIQRINLGLTTLTMKAMGINDLLSFDFMDPPSPQALISAMEQLYSLGALDEEGLLTKLGRKMAEFPLEPPLSKMLLASVDLGCSDEILTIIAMIQTGNIFYRPREKQAQADQKRAKFFQPEGDHLTLLAVYEAWKAKNFSGPWCFENFVQSRSLRRAQDVRKQLLTIMDKYKLDVVSAGKNFTKIRKAITAGFFFHAARKDPQEGYRTLVENQPVYIHPSSALFQRQPDWVIYHELVMTTKEYMREVTVIDPKWLVELAPRFFKVADPTKMSKRKRQERIEPLYDRYHEPNSWRLSKRRA
;
A
#
# COMPACT_ATOMS: atom_id res chain seq x y z
N MET A 1 12.93 -1.90 25.08
CA MET A 1 13.63 -2.61 23.99
C MET A 1 12.92 -2.25 22.70
N LEU A 2 13.67 -1.89 21.66
CA LEU A 2 13.15 -1.70 20.30
C LEU A 2 13.66 -2.87 19.46
N ASP A 3 12.73 -3.67 18.96
CA ASP A 3 13.05 -4.88 18.20
C ASP A 3 12.92 -4.66 16.69
N GLU A 4 13.60 -5.51 15.92
CA GLU A 4 13.62 -5.48 14.45
C GLU A 4 13.95 -4.09 13.86
N ALA A 5 14.90 -3.38 14.50
CA ALA A 5 15.28 -2.02 14.14
C ALA A 5 15.77 -1.85 12.70
N HIS A 6 16.20 -2.93 12.06
CA HIS A 6 16.64 -2.95 10.68
C HIS A 6 15.51 -2.78 9.65
N GLU A 7 14.25 -3.02 10.03
CA GLU A 7 13.10 -2.76 9.16
C GLU A 7 12.88 -1.26 8.93
N ARG A 8 13.41 -0.39 9.82
CA ARG A 8 13.38 1.07 9.72
C ARG A 8 11.98 1.61 9.37
N THR A 9 10.97 1.11 10.11
CA THR A 9 9.60 1.60 10.00
C THR A 9 9.51 3.04 10.49
N ILE A 10 8.50 3.78 10.03
CA ILE A 10 8.31 5.18 10.40
C ILE A 10 8.12 5.36 11.92
N HIS A 11 7.40 4.44 12.56
CA HIS A 11 7.18 4.48 14.00
C HIS A 11 8.45 4.21 14.78
N THR A 12 9.26 3.25 14.33
CA THR A 12 10.57 2.95 14.93
C THR A 12 11.50 4.17 14.84
N ASP A 13 11.56 4.84 13.69
CA ASP A 13 12.41 6.02 13.48
C ASP A 13 11.97 7.23 14.33
N VAL A 14 10.66 7.47 14.46
CA VAL A 14 10.13 8.51 15.38
C VAL A 14 10.47 8.16 16.83
N LEU A 15 10.34 6.89 17.22
CA LEU A 15 10.70 6.42 18.56
C LEU A 15 12.20 6.59 18.83
N PHE A 16 13.08 6.39 17.85
CA PHE A 16 14.51 6.63 18.01
C PHE A 16 14.81 8.08 18.41
N GLY A 17 14.25 9.05 17.69
CA GLY A 17 14.42 10.47 18.02
C GLY A 17 13.89 10.83 19.41
N LEU A 18 12.71 10.32 19.76
CA LEU A 18 12.09 10.54 21.08
C LEU A 18 12.92 9.92 22.22
N LEU A 19 13.30 8.65 22.08
CA LEU A 19 14.00 7.90 23.12
C LEU A 19 15.44 8.39 23.29
N LYS A 20 16.11 8.82 22.21
CA LYS A 20 17.43 9.44 22.29
C LYS A 20 17.44 10.69 23.18
N GLN A 21 16.41 11.54 23.07
CA GLN A 21 16.25 12.69 23.95
C GLN A 21 15.87 12.28 25.37
N LEU A 22 15.01 11.26 25.51
CA LEU A 22 14.47 10.85 26.79
C LEU A 22 15.52 10.13 27.66
N VAL A 23 16.39 9.31 27.08
CA VAL A 23 17.52 8.67 27.79
C VAL A 23 18.48 9.71 28.39
N LYS A 24 18.66 10.87 27.76
CA LYS A 24 19.44 11.98 28.37
C LYS A 24 18.77 12.58 29.61
N ARG A 25 17.43 12.62 29.63
CA ARG A 25 16.64 13.22 30.72
C ARG A 25 16.33 12.24 31.85
N ARG A 26 16.24 10.95 31.53
CA ARG A 26 15.85 9.86 32.43
C ARG A 26 16.98 8.84 32.52
N PRO A 27 17.93 9.02 33.45
CA PRO A 27 19.07 8.09 33.62
C PRO A 27 18.64 6.71 34.15
N ASP A 28 17.42 6.60 34.69
CA ASP A 28 16.82 5.34 35.10
C ASP A 28 16.36 4.48 33.90
N LEU A 29 16.11 5.10 32.74
CA LEU A 29 15.67 4.38 31.55
C LEU A 29 16.86 3.77 30.80
N ARG A 30 16.79 2.46 30.55
CA ARG A 30 17.73 1.75 29.68
C ARG A 30 17.09 1.47 28.32
N LEU A 31 17.82 1.79 27.25
CA LEU A 31 17.43 1.51 25.88
C LEU A 31 18.25 0.35 25.33
N ILE A 32 17.57 -0.66 24.78
CA ILE A 32 18.16 -1.78 24.06
C ILE A 32 17.54 -1.75 22.66
N VAL A 33 18.38 -1.71 21.63
CA VAL A 33 17.99 -1.75 20.22
C VAL A 33 18.51 -3.05 19.63
N THR A 34 17.62 -3.90 19.13
CA THR A 34 17.97 -5.17 18.49
C THR A 34 17.80 -5.07 16.98
N SER A 35 18.77 -5.59 16.23
CA SER A 35 18.83 -5.55 14.78
C SER A 35 19.43 -6.87 14.26
N ALA A 36 18.89 -7.40 13.16
CA ALA A 36 19.41 -8.59 12.50
C ALA A 36 20.47 -8.27 11.44
N THR A 37 20.69 -7.00 11.10
CA THR A 37 21.65 -6.57 10.08
C THR A 37 22.95 -6.05 10.69
N LEU A 38 24.03 -6.13 9.91
CA LEU A 38 25.38 -5.70 10.30
C LEU A 38 25.57 -4.18 10.39
N ASP A 39 24.54 -3.37 10.15
CA ASP A 39 24.64 -1.90 10.23
C ASP A 39 24.53 -1.37 11.67
N ALA A 40 25.05 -2.15 12.63
CA ALA A 40 25.07 -1.81 14.05
C ALA A 40 25.90 -0.55 14.33
N GLU A 41 26.88 -0.25 13.48
CA GLU A 41 27.70 0.97 13.57
C GLU A 41 26.87 2.24 13.39
N LYS A 42 25.93 2.26 12.43
CA LYS A 42 25.04 3.41 12.24
C LYS A 42 24.15 3.64 13.46
N PHE A 43 23.60 2.58 14.05
CA PHE A 43 22.83 2.66 15.29
C PHE A 43 23.69 3.15 16.46
N SER A 44 24.90 2.58 16.61
CA SER A 44 25.85 3.00 17.65
C SER A 44 26.18 4.48 17.53
N GLY A 45 26.58 4.94 16.34
CA GLY A 45 26.89 6.34 16.08
C GLY A 45 25.74 7.29 16.39
N TYR A 46 24.52 6.90 16.02
CA TYR A 46 23.32 7.70 16.32
C TYR A 46 23.01 7.76 17.83
N PHE A 47 23.17 6.66 18.56
CA PHE A 47 22.94 6.56 20.01
C PHE A 47 24.21 6.79 20.85
N PHE A 48 24.94 7.87 20.57
CA PHE A 48 26.10 8.32 21.37
C PHE A 48 27.28 7.33 21.40
N ASN A 49 27.55 6.64 20.29
CA ASN A 49 28.58 5.60 20.19
C ASN A 49 28.39 4.49 21.23
N CYS A 50 27.15 4.01 21.40
CA CYS A 50 26.86 2.96 22.37
C CYS A 50 27.52 1.62 22.02
N ASN A 51 27.76 0.78 23.02
CA ASN A 51 28.40 -0.52 22.82
C ASN A 51 27.54 -1.44 21.96
N ILE A 52 28.18 -2.06 20.97
CA ILE A 52 27.55 -3.07 20.10
C ILE A 52 27.81 -4.45 20.71
N PHE A 53 26.75 -5.21 20.94
CA PHE A 53 26.85 -6.60 21.39
C PHE A 53 26.35 -7.53 20.27
N THR A 54 27.28 -8.24 19.64
CA THR A 54 26.97 -9.17 18.55
C THR A 54 26.76 -10.57 19.11
N ILE A 55 25.56 -11.11 18.94
CA ILE A 55 25.28 -12.53 19.23
C ILE A 55 25.70 -13.33 17.99
N PRO A 56 26.70 -14.23 18.08
CA PRO A 56 27.09 -15.06 16.95
C PRO A 56 25.89 -15.93 16.54
N GLY A 57 25.45 -15.78 15.29
CA GLY A 57 24.31 -16.53 14.76
C GLY A 57 24.60 -18.03 14.73
N ARG A 58 23.55 -18.83 14.93
CA ARG A 58 23.59 -20.30 14.76
C ARG A 58 23.29 -20.72 13.31
N THR A 59 23.69 -19.91 12.34
CA THR A 59 23.45 -20.20 10.93
C THR A 59 24.55 -21.08 10.37
N PHE A 60 24.16 -22.15 9.70
CA PHE A 60 25.06 -23.00 8.94
C PHE A 60 25.59 -22.25 7.70
N PRO A 61 26.76 -22.65 7.16
CA PRO A 61 27.32 -22.01 5.97
C PRO A 61 26.37 -22.16 4.77
N VAL A 62 26.23 -21.07 4.00
CA VAL A 62 25.43 -21.04 2.77
C VAL A 62 26.35 -20.75 1.59
N GLU A 63 26.36 -21.63 0.60
CA GLU A 63 27.07 -21.40 -0.65
C GLU A 63 26.30 -20.38 -1.51
N ILE A 64 26.96 -19.31 -1.96
CA ILE A 64 26.33 -18.26 -2.76
C ILE A 64 26.77 -18.43 -4.22
N LEU A 65 25.80 -18.65 -5.11
CA LEU A 65 26.01 -18.76 -6.54
C LEU A 65 25.43 -17.53 -7.24
N TYR A 66 26.14 -17.01 -8.24
CA TYR A 66 25.71 -15.88 -9.07
C TYR A 66 25.61 -16.31 -10.53
N THR A 67 24.69 -15.70 -11.27
CA THR A 67 24.68 -15.85 -12.73
C THR A 67 25.89 -15.15 -13.36
N LYS A 68 26.38 -15.68 -14.48
CA LYS A 68 27.53 -15.09 -15.19
C LYS A 68 27.14 -13.84 -15.98
N GLN A 69 25.90 -13.77 -16.44
CA GLN A 69 25.36 -12.67 -17.22
C GLN A 69 24.00 -12.24 -16.62
N PRO A 70 23.59 -10.98 -16.81
CA PRO A 70 22.26 -10.53 -16.42
C PRO A 70 21.16 -11.33 -17.14
N GLU A 71 20.17 -11.80 -16.40
CA GLU A 71 19.03 -12.52 -16.96
C GLU A 71 17.97 -11.51 -17.44
N SER A 72 17.54 -11.63 -18.70
CA SER A 72 16.52 -10.74 -19.28
C SER A 72 15.11 -11.04 -18.76
N ASP A 73 14.80 -12.33 -18.56
CA ASP A 73 13.58 -12.81 -17.93
C ASP A 73 13.92 -13.57 -16.65
N TYR A 74 13.96 -12.83 -15.53
CA TYR A 74 14.25 -13.41 -14.23
C TYR A 74 13.17 -14.39 -13.77
N LEU A 75 11.93 -14.27 -14.25
CA LEU A 75 10.84 -15.16 -13.86
C LEU A 75 11.09 -16.54 -14.46
N ASP A 76 11.32 -16.63 -15.77
CA ASP A 76 11.60 -17.91 -16.41
C ASP A 76 12.90 -18.56 -15.89
N ALA A 77 13.96 -17.76 -15.74
CA ALA A 77 15.22 -18.21 -15.14
C ALA A 77 15.01 -18.78 -13.73
N SER A 78 14.12 -18.17 -12.93
CA SER A 78 13.76 -18.68 -11.59
C SER A 78 13.10 -20.06 -11.67
N LEU A 79 12.15 -20.25 -12.58
CA LEU A 79 11.43 -21.53 -12.72
C LEU A 79 12.37 -22.63 -13.22
N ILE A 80 13.25 -22.32 -14.16
CA ILE A 80 14.28 -23.26 -14.64
C ILE A 80 15.20 -23.65 -13.47
N THR A 81 15.65 -22.68 -12.68
CA THR A 81 16.51 -22.93 -11.51
C THR A 81 15.81 -23.81 -10.47
N VAL A 82 14.52 -23.59 -10.18
CA VAL A 82 13.73 -24.47 -9.30
C VAL A 82 13.75 -25.91 -9.80
N LEU A 83 13.46 -26.13 -11.09
CA LEU A 83 13.41 -27.46 -11.67
C LEU A 83 14.78 -28.13 -11.69
N GLN A 84 15.84 -27.38 -12.00
CA GLN A 84 17.20 -27.89 -11.96
C GLN A 84 17.56 -28.36 -10.54
N ILE A 85 17.34 -27.52 -9.52
CA ILE A 85 17.58 -27.88 -8.11
C ILE A 85 16.77 -29.12 -7.73
N HIS A 86 15.49 -29.18 -8.11
CA HIS A 86 14.63 -30.33 -7.82
C HIS A 86 15.16 -31.66 -8.40
N LEU A 87 15.79 -31.61 -9.57
CA LEU A 87 16.30 -32.79 -10.27
C LEU A 87 17.73 -33.18 -9.89
N THR A 88 18.61 -32.20 -9.61
CA THR A 88 20.05 -32.45 -9.45
C THR A 88 20.55 -32.34 -8.03
N GLU A 89 19.88 -31.57 -7.16
CA GLU A 89 20.34 -31.33 -5.80
C GLU A 89 19.73 -32.33 -4.79
N PRO A 90 20.43 -32.65 -3.69
CA PRO A 90 19.93 -33.50 -2.59
C PRO A 90 18.64 -33.00 -1.91
N GLU A 91 18.13 -33.77 -0.95
CA GLU A 91 16.93 -33.41 -0.18
C GLU A 91 17.05 -32.03 0.50
N GLY A 92 15.95 -31.29 0.48
CA GLY A 92 15.87 -29.95 1.05
C GLY A 92 14.83 -29.11 0.32
N ASP A 93 14.05 -28.32 1.07
CA ASP A 93 13.00 -27.50 0.48
C ASP A 93 13.56 -26.23 -0.15
N ILE A 94 12.81 -25.73 -1.15
CA ILE A 94 13.19 -24.58 -1.97
C ILE A 94 12.35 -23.37 -1.56
N LEU A 95 12.99 -22.22 -1.37
CA LEU A 95 12.35 -20.92 -1.20
C LEU A 95 12.68 -20.02 -2.39
N LEU A 96 11.68 -19.68 -3.18
CA LEU A 96 11.79 -18.77 -4.31
C LEU A 96 11.19 -17.41 -3.94
N PHE A 97 11.98 -16.34 -4.09
CA PHE A 97 11.49 -14.96 -3.92
C PHE A 97 10.95 -14.40 -5.23
N LEU A 98 9.72 -13.87 -5.23
CA LEU A 98 9.10 -13.12 -6.33
C LEU A 98 8.44 -11.84 -5.83
N THR A 99 8.04 -10.95 -6.74
CA THR A 99 7.70 -9.57 -6.35
C THR A 99 6.24 -9.37 -5.96
N GLY A 100 5.31 -10.22 -6.42
CA GLY A 100 3.89 -10.04 -6.11
C GLY A 100 2.99 -11.21 -6.51
N GLN A 101 1.71 -11.08 -6.15
CA GLN A 101 0.70 -12.15 -6.32
C GLN A 101 0.60 -12.67 -7.75
N GLU A 102 0.48 -11.79 -8.75
CA GLU A 102 0.27 -12.22 -10.15
C GLU A 102 1.44 -13.04 -10.68
N GLU A 103 2.67 -12.62 -10.38
CA GLU A 103 3.90 -13.35 -10.71
C GLU A 103 3.97 -14.69 -9.98
N ILE A 104 3.62 -14.72 -8.69
CA ILE A 104 3.61 -15.94 -7.87
C ILE A 104 2.59 -16.94 -8.42
N ASP A 105 1.34 -16.52 -8.65
CA ASP A 105 0.30 -17.39 -9.16
C ASP A 105 0.66 -17.94 -10.56
N HIS A 106 1.25 -17.10 -11.42
CA HIS A 106 1.77 -17.53 -12.73
C HIS A 106 2.92 -18.53 -12.59
N ALA A 107 3.92 -18.24 -11.76
CA ALA A 107 5.04 -19.12 -11.48
C ALA A 107 4.59 -20.48 -10.95
N CYS A 108 3.65 -20.51 -10.01
CA CYS A 108 3.10 -21.75 -9.46
C CYS A 108 2.39 -22.57 -10.55
N GLN A 109 1.60 -21.93 -11.41
CA GLN A 109 0.93 -22.61 -12.51
C GLN A 109 1.95 -23.17 -13.53
N SER A 110 2.93 -22.36 -13.95
CA SER A 110 3.97 -22.79 -14.89
C SER A 110 4.84 -23.92 -14.33
N LEU A 111 5.20 -23.89 -13.04
CA LEU A 111 5.90 -25.00 -12.39
C LEU A 111 5.06 -26.28 -12.39
N TYR A 112 3.76 -26.18 -12.10
CA TYR A 112 2.86 -27.32 -12.10
C TYR A 112 2.71 -27.95 -13.49
N GLU A 113 2.61 -27.13 -14.53
CA GLU A 113 2.56 -27.58 -15.93
C GLU A 113 3.88 -28.23 -16.38
N ARG A 114 5.03 -27.63 -16.04
CA ARG A 114 6.36 -28.20 -16.35
C ARG A 114 6.60 -29.52 -15.62
N MET A 115 6.18 -29.63 -14.36
CA MET A 115 6.26 -30.87 -13.58
C MET A 115 5.42 -31.99 -14.19
N LYS A 116 4.23 -31.69 -14.72
CA LYS A 116 3.42 -32.68 -15.45
C LYS A 116 4.13 -33.19 -16.72
N GLY A 117 4.88 -32.33 -17.40
CA GLY A 117 5.62 -32.69 -18.61
C GLY A 117 6.82 -33.61 -18.36
N LEU A 118 7.42 -33.55 -17.17
CA LEU A 118 8.62 -34.33 -16.80
C LEU A 118 8.34 -35.83 -16.55
N GLY A 119 7.08 -36.26 -16.49
CA GLY A 119 6.67 -37.67 -16.37
C GLY A 119 6.73 -38.23 -14.93
N LYS A 120 6.46 -39.53 -14.77
CA LYS A 120 6.29 -40.21 -13.45
C LYS A 120 7.61 -40.58 -12.75
N ASN A 121 8.76 -40.41 -13.41
CA ASN A 121 10.06 -40.83 -12.87
C ASN A 121 10.72 -39.76 -11.99
N VAL A 122 10.11 -38.59 -11.85
CA VAL A 122 10.61 -37.48 -11.06
C VAL A 122 9.87 -37.42 -9.72
N PRO A 123 10.57 -37.18 -8.59
CA PRO A 123 9.93 -36.93 -7.29
C PRO A 123 8.87 -35.84 -7.38
N GLU A 124 7.79 -35.98 -6.62
CA GLU A 124 6.71 -34.98 -6.63
C GLU A 124 7.17 -33.67 -5.98
N LEU A 125 6.85 -32.55 -6.64
CA LEU A 125 7.13 -31.20 -6.17
C LEU A 125 5.84 -30.56 -5.64
N ILE A 126 5.81 -30.25 -4.36
CA ILE A 126 4.68 -29.58 -3.70
C ILE A 126 4.89 -28.07 -3.81
N ILE A 127 4.05 -27.40 -4.60
CA ILE A 127 4.15 -25.98 -4.88
C ILE A 127 3.20 -25.19 -3.96
N LEU A 128 3.72 -24.28 -3.15
CA LEU A 128 2.94 -23.48 -2.20
C LEU A 128 3.21 -21.97 -2.36
N PRO A 129 2.20 -21.15 -2.70
CA PRO A 129 2.35 -19.70 -2.80
C PRO A 129 2.23 -19.03 -1.41
N VAL A 130 2.95 -17.91 -1.20
CA VAL A 130 2.85 -17.09 0.02
C VAL A 130 2.95 -15.60 -0.29
N TYR A 131 1.87 -14.86 -0.02
CA TYR A 131 1.81 -13.41 -0.10
C TYR A 131 0.80 -12.84 0.90
N SER A 132 0.89 -11.55 1.19
CA SER A 132 0.15 -10.89 2.28
C SER A 132 -1.37 -11.03 2.19
N ALA A 133 -1.93 -11.06 0.96
CA ALA A 133 -3.37 -11.19 0.74
C ALA A 133 -3.90 -12.64 0.80
N LEU A 134 -3.03 -13.64 0.97
CA LEU A 134 -3.42 -15.05 0.97
C LEU A 134 -4.21 -15.42 2.25
N PRO A 135 -5.27 -16.25 2.17
CA PRO A 135 -5.99 -16.72 3.34
C PRO A 135 -5.10 -17.48 4.34
N SER A 136 -5.37 -17.34 5.65
CA SER A 136 -4.56 -17.95 6.73
C SER A 136 -4.46 -19.47 6.65
N GLU A 137 -5.54 -20.14 6.25
CA GLU A 137 -5.55 -21.60 6.09
C GLU A 137 -4.52 -22.03 5.04
N MET A 138 -4.43 -21.29 3.93
CA MET A 138 -3.46 -21.55 2.87
C MET A 138 -2.04 -21.14 3.27
N GLN A 139 -1.88 -20.03 4.01
CA GLN A 139 -0.59 -19.64 4.56
C GLN A 139 -0.06 -20.68 5.56
N SER A 140 -0.92 -21.33 6.35
CA SER A 140 -0.48 -22.30 7.36
C SER A 140 0.14 -23.56 6.74
N ARG A 141 -0.29 -23.93 5.53
CA ARG A 141 0.21 -25.11 4.81
C ARG A 141 1.70 -25.05 4.48
N ILE A 142 2.32 -23.88 4.51
CA ILE A 142 3.75 -23.74 4.22
C ILE A 142 4.64 -24.29 5.34
N PHE A 143 4.09 -24.34 6.56
CA PHE A 143 4.78 -24.87 7.73
C PHE A 143 4.71 -26.39 7.82
N ASP A 144 3.79 -27.01 7.08
CA ASP A 144 3.69 -28.47 7.04
C ASP A 144 4.99 -29.05 6.42
N PRO A 145 5.58 -30.09 7.03
CA PRO A 145 6.77 -30.73 6.50
C PRO A 145 6.46 -31.45 5.18
N ALA A 146 7.44 -31.49 4.28
CA ALA A 146 7.31 -32.27 3.05
C ALA A 146 7.22 -33.78 3.38
N PRO A 147 6.27 -34.53 2.78
CA PRO A 147 6.22 -35.98 2.92
C PRO A 147 7.52 -36.64 2.42
N PRO A 148 7.90 -37.83 2.94
CA PRO A 148 9.12 -38.53 2.54
C PRO A 148 9.17 -38.75 1.01
N GLY A 149 10.32 -38.47 0.39
CA GLY A 149 10.52 -38.60 -1.05
C GLY A 149 9.86 -37.52 -1.91
N LYS A 150 9.29 -36.47 -1.29
CA LYS A 150 8.76 -35.29 -1.99
C LYS A 150 9.53 -34.05 -1.57
N ARG A 151 9.57 -33.04 -2.44
CA ARG A 151 10.17 -31.74 -2.15
C ARG A 151 9.11 -30.65 -2.11
N LYS A 152 9.20 -29.71 -1.19
CA LYS A 152 8.34 -28.52 -1.17
C LYS A 152 9.08 -27.34 -1.79
N VAL A 153 8.39 -26.59 -2.65
CA VAL A 153 8.81 -25.27 -3.11
C VAL A 153 7.83 -24.23 -2.61
N VAL A 154 8.33 -23.29 -1.82
CA VAL A 154 7.58 -22.14 -1.35
C VAL A 154 7.92 -20.96 -2.24
N VAL A 155 6.92 -20.40 -2.91
CA VAL A 155 7.05 -19.23 -3.77
C VAL A 155 6.49 -18.03 -3.02
N ALA A 156 7.37 -17.14 -2.56
CA ALA A 156 7.04 -16.11 -1.59
C ALA A 156 7.45 -14.70 -2.01
N THR A 157 6.75 -13.71 -1.47
CA THR A 157 7.21 -12.30 -1.45
C THR A 157 8.27 -12.07 -0.36
N ASN A 158 8.67 -10.82 -0.16
CA ASN A 158 9.55 -10.41 0.94
C ASN A 158 9.01 -10.71 2.36
N ILE A 159 7.77 -11.20 2.50
CA ILE A 159 7.25 -11.71 3.78
C ILE A 159 8.11 -12.86 4.35
N ALA A 160 8.75 -13.65 3.48
CA ALA A 160 9.66 -14.72 3.89
C ALA A 160 11.08 -14.21 4.25
N GLU A 161 11.39 -12.93 3.97
CA GLU A 161 12.71 -12.32 4.22
C GLU A 161 12.94 -12.05 5.70
N ALA A 162 11.90 -11.62 6.43
CA ALA A 162 11.93 -11.27 7.86
C ALA A 162 10.89 -12.09 8.64
N SER A 163 9.61 -11.89 8.32
CA SER A 163 8.46 -12.22 9.18
C SER A 163 8.08 -13.69 9.30
N LEU A 164 8.60 -14.59 8.44
CA LEU A 164 8.24 -16.01 8.45
C LEU A 164 9.46 -16.92 8.51
N THR A 165 9.43 -17.89 9.43
CA THR A 165 10.46 -18.92 9.56
C THR A 165 9.91 -20.24 9.03
N ILE A 166 10.35 -20.64 7.85
CA ILE A 166 9.94 -21.92 7.25
C ILE A 166 11.05 -22.92 7.52
N ASP A 167 10.73 -23.96 8.27
CA ASP A 167 11.66 -25.03 8.57
C ASP A 167 11.86 -25.92 7.33
N GLY A 168 13.08 -26.48 7.19
CA GLY A 168 13.41 -27.38 6.09
C GLY A 168 13.86 -26.70 4.80
N ILE A 169 13.99 -25.36 4.76
CA ILE A 169 14.58 -24.65 3.61
C ILE A 169 16.10 -24.85 3.59
N PHE A 170 16.60 -25.40 2.47
CA PHE A 170 18.04 -25.54 2.18
C PHE A 170 18.46 -24.78 0.92
N TYR A 171 17.51 -24.53 0.01
CA TYR A 171 17.78 -23.88 -1.27
C TYR A 171 17.00 -22.58 -1.38
N VAL A 172 17.69 -21.47 -1.60
CA VAL A 172 17.07 -20.16 -1.84
C VAL A 172 17.35 -19.73 -3.27
N ILE A 173 16.33 -19.23 -3.97
CA ILE A 173 16.46 -18.60 -5.27
C ILE A 173 16.06 -17.14 -5.13
N ASP A 174 16.99 -16.24 -5.44
CA ASP A 174 16.83 -14.80 -5.27
C ASP A 174 17.02 -14.06 -6.61
N PRO A 175 15.93 -13.62 -7.24
CA PRO A 175 15.99 -12.77 -8.43
C PRO A 175 16.48 -11.34 -8.18
N GLY A 176 16.56 -10.90 -6.91
CA GLY A 176 17.08 -9.58 -6.56
C GLY A 176 16.08 -8.43 -6.63
N PHE A 177 14.77 -8.71 -6.71
CA PHE A 177 13.72 -7.69 -6.78
C PHE A 177 12.72 -7.75 -5.61
N ALA A 178 12.10 -6.61 -5.31
CA ALA A 178 10.97 -6.48 -4.40
C ALA A 178 10.05 -5.31 -4.82
N LYS A 179 8.76 -5.42 -4.52
CA LYS A 179 7.84 -4.28 -4.64
C LYS A 179 7.97 -3.40 -3.40
N GLN A 180 8.17 -2.10 -3.63
CA GLN A 180 8.27 -1.10 -2.58
C GLN A 180 7.27 0.03 -2.84
N ASN A 181 6.64 0.54 -1.78
CA ASN A 181 5.80 1.72 -1.89
C ASN A 181 6.70 2.96 -2.00
N VAL A 182 6.42 3.82 -2.98
CA VAL A 182 7.12 5.07 -3.24
C VAL A 182 6.10 6.18 -3.35
N TYR A 183 6.19 7.12 -2.42
CA TYR A 183 5.37 8.32 -2.38
C TYR A 183 6.01 9.46 -3.17
N ASN A 184 5.27 10.05 -4.10
CA ASN A 184 5.65 11.27 -4.79
C ASN A 184 4.96 12.49 -4.13
N PRO A 185 5.68 13.32 -3.36
CA PRO A 185 5.08 14.44 -2.63
C PRO A 185 4.56 15.56 -3.54
N LYS A 186 5.05 15.63 -4.79
CA LYS A 186 4.58 16.62 -5.77
C LYS A 186 3.27 16.25 -6.43
N GLN A 187 3.03 14.94 -6.55
CA GLN A 187 1.80 14.41 -7.16
C GLN A 187 0.77 13.94 -6.13
N GLY A 188 1.17 13.86 -4.85
CA GLY A 188 0.37 13.26 -3.79
C GLY A 188 0.07 11.77 -4.02
N LEU A 189 0.91 11.07 -4.80
CA LEU A 189 0.66 9.71 -5.27
C LEU A 189 1.53 8.69 -4.55
N ASP A 190 0.90 7.64 -4.03
CA ASP A 190 1.57 6.39 -3.65
C ASP A 190 1.65 5.47 -4.87
N SER A 191 2.84 4.94 -5.14
CA SER A 191 3.08 4.03 -6.26
C SER A 191 3.83 2.81 -5.78
N LEU A 192 3.32 1.62 -6.14
CA LEU A 192 3.98 0.36 -5.84
C LEU A 192 4.89 -0.01 -7.01
N VAL A 193 6.19 0.23 -6.85
CA VAL A 193 7.18 0.05 -7.93
C VAL A 193 8.05 -1.17 -7.63
N ILE A 194 8.38 -1.93 -8.66
CA ILE A 194 9.38 -3.00 -8.56
C ILE A 194 10.76 -2.35 -8.53
N THR A 195 11.52 -2.65 -7.48
CA THR A 195 12.85 -2.08 -7.25
C THR A 195 13.86 -3.20 -6.96
N PRO A 196 15.13 -3.04 -7.33
CA PRO A 196 16.19 -3.92 -6.87
C PRO A 196 16.28 -3.91 -5.34
N ILE A 197 16.62 -5.05 -4.76
CA ILE A 197 16.82 -5.16 -3.31
C ILE A 197 18.17 -4.57 -2.88
N SER A 198 18.29 -4.27 -1.58
CA SER A 198 19.58 -3.89 -0.99
C SER A 198 20.47 -5.10 -0.73
N GLN A 199 21.77 -4.86 -0.54
CA GLN A 199 22.72 -5.89 -0.13
C GLN A 199 22.34 -6.51 1.22
N ALA A 200 21.80 -5.70 2.15
CA ALA A 200 21.28 -6.18 3.43
C ALA A 200 20.12 -7.17 3.23
N SER A 201 19.13 -6.83 2.39
CA SER A 201 18.02 -7.73 2.05
C SER A 201 18.51 -9.02 1.38
N ALA A 202 19.43 -8.92 0.41
CA ALA A 202 20.00 -10.08 -0.26
C ALA A 202 20.76 -11.02 0.70
N LYS A 203 21.41 -10.48 1.75
CA LYS A 203 22.04 -11.27 2.81
C LYS A 203 21.00 -11.97 3.69
N GLN A 204 19.91 -11.29 4.04
CA GLN A 204 18.82 -11.90 4.81
C GLN A 204 18.14 -13.04 4.05
N ARG A 205 17.87 -12.83 2.75
CA ARG A 205 17.33 -13.87 1.86
C ARG A 205 18.24 -15.09 1.80
N ALA A 206 19.54 -14.89 1.56
CA ALA A 206 20.53 -15.97 1.56
C ALA A 206 20.58 -16.70 2.92
N GLY A 207 20.48 -15.97 4.03
CA GLY A 207 20.47 -16.53 5.38
C GLY A 207 19.29 -17.47 5.67
N ARG A 208 18.21 -17.44 4.88
CA ARG A 208 17.08 -18.37 5.02
C ARG A 208 17.45 -19.81 4.66
N ALA A 209 18.43 -20.01 3.77
CA ALA A 209 18.95 -21.33 3.43
C ALA A 209 19.79 -21.97 4.55
N GLY A 210 20.36 -21.17 5.45
CA GLY A 210 21.32 -21.61 6.47
C GLY A 210 20.71 -21.90 7.84
N ARG A 211 19.38 -21.98 7.96
CA ARG A 211 18.70 -22.10 9.27
C ARG A 211 18.65 -23.52 9.80
N THR A 212 18.45 -24.50 8.91
CA THR A 212 18.30 -25.92 9.28
C THR A 212 19.63 -26.67 9.16
N GLY A 213 20.40 -26.36 8.13
CA GLY A 213 21.66 -27.02 7.79
C GLY A 213 22.43 -26.24 6.72
N PRO A 214 23.58 -26.77 6.25
CA PRO A 214 24.33 -26.16 5.14
C PRO A 214 23.46 -26.08 3.88
N GLY A 215 23.33 -24.88 3.31
CA GLY A 215 22.40 -24.61 2.22
C GLY A 215 23.06 -23.93 1.02
N LYS A 216 22.27 -23.67 -0.03
CA LYS A 216 22.71 -22.94 -1.22
C LYS A 216 21.76 -21.78 -1.54
N CYS A 217 22.32 -20.66 -1.97
CA CYS A 217 21.59 -19.49 -2.42
C CYS A 217 21.97 -19.18 -3.88
N TYR A 218 21.00 -19.27 -4.78
CA TYR A 218 21.14 -18.98 -6.20
C TYR A 218 20.64 -17.56 -6.49
N ARG A 219 21.56 -16.64 -6.74
CA ARG A 219 21.27 -15.26 -7.10
C ARG A 219 21.23 -15.12 -8.62
N LEU A 220 20.09 -14.68 -9.15
CA LEU A 220 19.89 -14.56 -10.62
C LEU A 220 20.42 -13.23 -11.17
N TYR A 221 21.47 -12.71 -10.54
CA TYR A 221 22.16 -11.50 -10.92
C TYR A 221 23.66 -11.72 -10.73
N THR A 222 24.46 -10.93 -11.42
CA THR A 222 25.91 -11.07 -11.40
C THR A 222 26.49 -10.58 -10.07
N GLU A 223 27.67 -11.09 -9.72
CA GLU A 223 28.38 -10.62 -8.53
C GLU A 223 28.76 -9.13 -8.63
N SER A 224 29.00 -8.62 -9.85
CA SER A 224 29.27 -7.20 -10.08
C SER A 224 28.04 -6.33 -9.76
N ALA A 225 26.85 -6.75 -10.17
CA ALA A 225 25.60 -6.03 -9.89
C ALA A 225 25.34 -5.99 -8.37
N TYR A 226 25.56 -7.10 -7.68
CA TYR A 226 25.45 -7.15 -6.22
C TYR A 226 26.35 -6.15 -5.50
N ARG A 227 27.61 -6.01 -5.93
CA ARG A 227 28.60 -5.15 -5.26
C ARG A 227 28.47 -3.68 -5.65
N ASN A 228 28.16 -3.39 -6.92
CA ASN A 228 28.28 -2.04 -7.48
C ASN A 228 26.93 -1.36 -7.77
N GLU A 229 25.87 -2.11 -8.03
CA GLU A 229 24.56 -1.56 -8.43
C GLU A 229 23.55 -1.56 -7.27
N MET A 230 23.58 -2.59 -6.41
CA MET A 230 22.70 -2.69 -5.25
C MET A 230 23.14 -1.78 -4.10
N SER A 231 22.20 -1.04 -3.50
CA SER A 231 22.48 -0.20 -2.34
C SER A 231 22.90 -1.05 -1.13
N PRO A 232 23.80 -0.57 -0.25
CA PRO A 232 24.21 -1.32 0.94
C PRO A 232 23.04 -1.67 1.87
N THR A 233 22.14 -0.71 2.08
CA THR A 233 20.97 -0.83 2.95
C THR A 233 19.71 -0.36 2.24
N SER A 234 18.56 -0.78 2.76
CA SER A 234 17.25 -0.37 2.26
C SER A 234 16.97 1.07 2.68
N VAL A 235 16.36 1.84 1.77
CA VAL A 235 15.91 3.21 2.08
C VAL A 235 14.84 3.13 3.19
N PRO A 236 14.94 3.94 4.25
CA PRO A 236 14.00 3.89 5.37
C PRO A 236 12.57 4.28 4.95
N GLU A 237 11.57 3.81 5.69
CA GLU A 237 10.17 4.07 5.36
C GLU A 237 9.83 5.57 5.39
N ILE A 238 10.39 6.32 6.33
CA ILE A 238 10.16 7.77 6.49
C ILE A 238 10.49 8.60 5.24
N GLN A 239 11.38 8.12 4.38
CA GLN A 239 11.74 8.80 3.13
C GLN A 239 10.84 8.42 1.94
N ARG A 240 9.95 7.43 2.10
CA ARG A 240 9.21 6.80 1.01
C ARG A 240 7.69 6.86 1.15
N ILE A 241 7.16 7.33 2.27
CA ILE A 241 5.71 7.36 2.54
C ILE A 241 5.18 8.77 2.75
N ASN A 242 3.86 8.92 2.66
CA ASN A 242 3.19 10.15 3.05
C ASN A 242 3.36 10.41 4.55
N LEU A 243 3.84 11.60 4.89
CA LEU A 243 4.14 12.00 6.28
C LEU A 243 2.96 12.66 7.00
N GLY A 244 1.76 12.70 6.40
CA GLY A 244 0.58 13.36 6.97
C GLY A 244 0.22 12.88 8.39
N LEU A 245 0.05 11.57 8.58
CA LEU A 245 -0.26 10.99 9.89
C LEU A 245 0.87 11.20 10.91
N THR A 246 2.11 10.99 10.49
CA THR A 246 3.29 11.14 11.35
C THR A 246 3.49 12.58 11.80
N THR A 247 3.34 13.54 10.87
CA THR A 247 3.39 14.98 11.15
C THR A 247 2.32 15.38 12.15
N LEU A 248 1.07 14.89 11.97
CA LEU A 248 -0.02 15.14 12.91
C LEU A 248 0.29 14.59 14.31
N THR A 249 0.79 13.36 14.37
CA THR A 249 1.13 12.67 15.61
C THR A 249 2.27 13.38 16.35
N MET A 250 3.35 13.74 15.64
CA MET A 250 4.49 14.46 16.22
C MET A 250 4.08 15.86 16.73
N LYS A 251 3.22 16.58 16.00
CA LYS A 251 2.65 17.86 16.45
C LYS A 251 1.78 17.69 17.69
N ALA A 252 0.98 16.62 17.76
CA ALA A 252 0.18 16.31 18.95
C ALA A 252 1.04 15.96 20.18
N MET A 253 2.22 15.37 19.98
CA MET A 253 3.22 15.15 21.04
C MET A 253 3.92 16.44 21.51
N GLY A 254 3.71 17.57 20.84
CA GLY A 254 4.34 18.86 21.16
C GLY A 254 5.65 19.13 20.43
N ILE A 255 5.98 18.35 19.39
CA ILE A 255 7.16 18.62 18.54
C ILE A 255 6.76 19.66 17.49
N ASN A 256 7.13 20.92 17.75
CA ASN A 256 6.78 22.03 16.87
C ASN A 256 7.73 22.17 15.68
N ASP A 257 9.03 21.97 15.90
CA ASP A 257 10.04 22.04 14.85
C ASP A 257 10.36 20.63 14.34
N LEU A 258 9.72 20.28 13.24
CA LEU A 258 9.87 18.97 12.59
C LEU A 258 11.15 18.90 11.73
N LEU A 259 11.64 20.05 11.26
CA LEU A 259 12.83 20.12 10.40
C LEU A 259 14.11 19.92 11.20
N SER A 260 14.16 20.37 12.45
CA SER A 260 15.29 20.15 13.36
C SER A 260 15.17 18.88 14.21
N PHE A 261 14.09 18.10 14.03
CA PHE A 261 13.94 16.85 14.76
C PHE A 261 15.06 15.87 14.38
N ASP A 262 15.64 15.23 15.40
CA ASP A 262 16.83 14.38 15.30
C ASP A 262 16.48 12.99 14.72
N PHE A 263 16.08 12.95 13.46
CA PHE A 263 15.92 11.69 12.72
C PHE A 263 17.28 11.08 12.40
N MET A 264 17.36 9.74 12.41
CA MET A 264 18.57 9.05 11.94
C MET A 264 18.82 9.31 10.45
N ASP A 265 17.76 9.22 9.64
CA ASP A 265 17.76 9.60 8.23
C ASP A 265 16.56 10.52 8.00
N PRO A 266 16.75 11.84 7.87
CA PRO A 266 15.63 12.77 7.75
C PRO A 266 14.87 12.59 6.43
N PRO A 267 13.54 12.81 6.41
CA PRO A 267 12.77 12.89 5.18
C PRO A 267 13.15 14.13 4.36
N SER A 268 12.75 14.15 3.09
CA SER A 268 12.94 15.35 2.28
C SER A 268 12.14 16.55 2.86
N PRO A 269 12.69 17.77 2.87
CA PRO A 269 11.96 18.94 3.35
C PRO A 269 10.65 19.18 2.58
N GLN A 270 10.64 18.86 1.28
CA GLN A 270 9.45 18.97 0.43
C GLN A 270 8.32 18.04 0.89
N ALA A 271 8.63 16.81 1.32
CA ALA A 271 7.63 15.88 1.84
C ALA A 271 7.01 16.38 3.16
N LEU A 272 7.83 16.95 4.06
CA LEU A 272 7.34 17.55 5.30
C LEU A 272 6.46 18.79 5.04
N ILE A 273 6.88 19.68 4.14
CA ILE A 273 6.10 20.87 3.77
C ILE A 273 4.76 20.45 3.17
N SER A 274 4.76 19.51 2.21
CA SER A 274 3.52 19.00 1.59
C SER A 274 2.56 18.39 2.64
N ALA A 275 3.09 17.60 3.58
CA ALA A 275 2.29 17.05 4.68
C ALA A 275 1.70 18.15 5.59
N MET A 276 2.48 19.19 5.91
CA MET A 276 2.00 20.33 6.70
C MET A 276 0.93 21.15 5.95
N GLU A 277 1.10 21.38 4.64
CA GLU A 277 0.12 22.07 3.80
C GLU A 277 -1.20 21.29 3.70
N GLN A 278 -1.13 19.96 3.61
CA GLN A 278 -2.30 19.09 3.63
C GLN A 278 -3.05 19.18 4.95
N LEU A 279 -2.34 19.11 6.09
CA LEU A 279 -2.92 19.23 7.42
C LEU A 279 -3.51 20.63 7.68
N TYR A 280 -2.84 21.68 7.21
CA TYR A 280 -3.35 23.05 7.26
C TYR A 280 -4.66 23.18 6.47
N SER A 281 -4.69 22.64 5.26
CA SER A 281 -5.87 22.67 4.40
C SER A 281 -7.05 21.87 4.98
N LEU A 282 -6.79 20.76 5.69
CA LEU A 282 -7.81 20.00 6.45
C LEU A 282 -8.35 20.76 7.69
N GLY A 283 -7.67 21.83 8.09
CA GLY A 283 -7.94 22.60 9.31
C GLY A 283 -7.36 21.96 10.58
N ALA A 284 -6.47 20.98 10.44
CA ALA A 284 -5.76 20.37 11.57
C ALA A 284 -4.68 21.31 12.14
N LEU A 285 -4.05 22.11 11.27
CA LEU A 285 -3.08 23.14 11.64
C LEU A 285 -3.65 24.55 11.39
N ASP A 286 -3.16 25.53 12.15
CA ASP A 286 -3.39 26.96 11.90
C ASP A 286 -2.27 27.58 11.04
N GLU A 287 -2.34 28.90 10.82
CA GLU A 287 -1.39 29.65 10.00
C GLU A 287 0.04 29.67 10.59
N GLU A 288 0.16 29.45 11.90
CA GLU A 288 1.44 29.36 12.61
C GLU A 288 1.98 27.91 12.63
N GLY A 289 1.24 26.95 12.09
CA GLY A 289 1.60 25.54 12.09
C GLY A 289 1.41 24.85 13.44
N LEU A 290 0.58 25.42 14.32
CA LEU A 290 0.18 24.83 15.59
C LEU A 290 -1.12 24.03 15.45
N LEU A 291 -1.31 23.08 16.37
CA LEU A 291 -2.42 22.14 16.31
C LEU A 291 -3.73 22.78 16.79
N THR A 292 -4.74 22.83 15.91
CA THR A 292 -6.06 23.39 16.22
C THR A 292 -6.85 22.45 17.14
N LYS A 293 -8.01 22.92 17.65
CA LYS A 293 -8.94 22.05 18.39
C LYS A 293 -9.40 20.85 17.54
N LEU A 294 -9.58 21.06 16.24
CA LEU A 294 -9.91 20.00 15.30
C LEU A 294 -8.73 19.04 15.13
N GLY A 295 -7.51 19.57 14.91
CA GLY A 295 -6.30 18.76 14.78
C GLY A 295 -6.02 17.89 16.01
N ARG A 296 -6.24 18.43 17.21
CA ARG A 296 -6.16 17.66 18.47
C ARG A 296 -7.13 16.48 18.48
N LYS A 297 -8.39 16.71 18.11
CA LYS A 297 -9.37 15.62 17.99
C LYS A 297 -8.97 14.60 16.93
N MET A 298 -8.44 15.05 15.78
CA MET A 298 -8.00 14.17 14.71
C MET A 298 -6.85 13.25 15.13
N ALA A 299 -5.90 13.75 15.91
CA ALA A 299 -4.72 13.01 16.37
C ALA A 299 -5.05 11.87 17.36
N GLU A 300 -6.22 11.91 17.98
CA GLU A 300 -6.68 10.85 18.91
C GLU A 300 -7.20 9.60 18.18
N PHE A 301 -7.51 9.72 16.88
CA PHE A 301 -7.95 8.59 16.07
C PHE A 301 -6.76 7.97 15.34
N PRO A 302 -6.63 6.62 15.34
CA PRO A 302 -5.62 5.90 14.57
C PRO A 302 -6.02 5.79 13.09
N LEU A 303 -6.31 6.93 12.46
CA LEU A 303 -6.78 7.06 11.08
C LEU A 303 -5.94 8.11 10.34
N GLU A 304 -5.82 7.95 9.03
CA GLU A 304 -5.23 8.98 8.17
C GLU A 304 -5.98 10.32 8.32
N PRO A 305 -5.29 11.47 8.23
CA PRO A 305 -5.92 12.77 8.48
C PRO A 305 -7.20 13.05 7.66
N PRO A 306 -7.30 12.69 6.36
CA PRO A 306 -8.54 12.80 5.59
C PRO A 306 -9.70 11.97 6.16
N LEU A 307 -9.42 10.75 6.64
CA LEU A 307 -10.41 9.86 7.25
C LEU A 307 -10.86 10.38 8.63
N SER A 308 -9.93 10.87 9.45
CA SER A 308 -10.25 11.53 10.72
C SER A 308 -11.15 12.76 10.51
N LYS A 309 -10.84 13.58 9.49
CA LYS A 309 -11.65 14.74 9.13
C LYS A 309 -13.06 14.33 8.68
N MET A 310 -13.16 13.30 7.85
CA MET A 310 -14.44 12.73 7.39
C MET A 310 -15.29 12.24 8.57
N LEU A 311 -14.68 11.54 9.54
CA LEU A 311 -15.38 11.09 10.74
C LEU A 311 -15.90 12.25 11.59
N LEU A 312 -15.06 13.26 11.86
CA LEU A 312 -15.47 14.41 12.66
C LEU A 312 -16.56 15.24 11.98
N ALA A 313 -16.46 15.47 10.67
CA ALA A 313 -17.50 16.16 9.90
C ALA A 313 -18.82 15.38 9.86
N SER A 314 -18.77 14.04 9.94
CA SER A 314 -19.98 13.21 9.95
C SER A 314 -20.83 13.39 11.20
N VAL A 315 -20.22 13.72 12.33
CA VAL A 315 -20.91 14.04 13.60
C VAL A 315 -21.72 15.32 13.43
N ASP A 316 -21.11 16.38 12.87
CA ASP A 316 -21.77 17.66 12.64
C ASP A 316 -22.93 17.55 11.62
N LEU A 317 -22.83 16.64 10.64
CA LEU A 317 -23.86 16.40 9.63
C LEU A 317 -24.95 15.40 10.06
N GLY A 318 -24.73 14.67 11.17
CA GLY A 318 -25.61 13.62 11.69
C GLY A 318 -25.67 12.37 10.81
N CYS A 319 -24.50 11.87 10.35
CA CYS A 319 -24.34 10.67 9.52
C CYS A 319 -23.15 9.80 9.96
N SER A 320 -22.81 9.86 11.24
CA SER A 320 -21.61 9.26 11.79
C SER A 320 -21.68 7.73 11.87
N ASP A 321 -22.86 7.14 12.03
CA ASP A 321 -23.00 5.68 12.06
C ASP A 321 -22.54 5.03 10.74
N GLU A 322 -22.98 5.60 9.61
CA GLU A 322 -22.65 5.12 8.27
C GLU A 322 -21.19 5.39 7.92
N ILE A 323 -20.69 6.61 8.19
CA ILE A 323 -19.31 6.99 7.91
C ILE A 323 -18.31 6.14 8.69
N LEU A 324 -18.60 5.85 9.95
CA LEU A 324 -17.80 4.96 10.78
C LEU A 324 -17.71 3.55 10.17
N THR A 325 -18.81 3.03 9.61
CA THR A 325 -18.81 1.74 8.89
C THR A 325 -17.94 1.83 7.63
N ILE A 326 -18.08 2.90 6.85
CA ILE A 326 -17.31 3.12 5.63
C ILE A 326 -15.80 3.18 5.94
N ILE A 327 -15.39 3.93 6.96
CA ILE A 327 -13.98 4.01 7.39
C ILE A 327 -13.45 2.64 7.78
N ALA A 328 -14.21 1.90 8.58
CA ALA A 328 -13.81 0.56 9.01
C ALA A 328 -13.62 -0.39 7.82
N MET A 329 -14.49 -0.30 6.80
CA MET A 329 -14.37 -1.10 5.58
C MET A 329 -13.15 -0.68 4.75
N ILE A 330 -12.89 0.61 4.58
CA ILE A 330 -11.73 1.14 3.86
C ILE A 330 -10.42 0.67 4.51
N GLN A 331 -10.31 0.76 5.84
CA GLN A 331 -9.09 0.35 6.56
C GLN A 331 -8.77 -1.14 6.42
N THR A 332 -9.76 -1.99 6.10
CA THR A 332 -9.52 -3.41 5.84
C THR A 332 -9.03 -3.72 4.43
N GLY A 333 -9.06 -2.74 3.52
CA GLY A 333 -8.67 -2.91 2.12
C GLY A 333 -9.71 -3.69 1.31
N ASN A 334 -9.25 -4.38 0.27
CA ASN A 334 -10.14 -5.07 -0.66
C ASN A 334 -10.81 -6.30 -0.01
N ILE A 335 -12.11 -6.21 0.22
CA ILE A 335 -12.94 -7.28 0.81
C ILE A 335 -13.39 -8.34 -0.20
N PHE A 336 -13.36 -8.02 -1.50
CA PHE A 336 -13.92 -8.86 -2.54
C PHE A 336 -12.89 -9.89 -3.00
N TYR A 337 -13.27 -11.17 -2.98
CA TYR A 337 -12.47 -12.26 -3.50
C TYR A 337 -12.91 -12.59 -4.92
N ARG A 338 -11.97 -12.61 -5.89
CA ARG A 338 -12.27 -12.87 -7.30
C ARG A 338 -11.44 -14.06 -7.82
N PRO A 339 -11.86 -15.31 -7.56
CA PRO A 339 -11.15 -16.49 -8.04
C PRO A 339 -11.19 -16.58 -9.57
N ARG A 340 -10.08 -16.98 -10.21
CA ARG A 340 -9.96 -17.09 -11.68
C ARG A 340 -11.02 -18.01 -12.31
N GLU A 341 -11.36 -19.12 -11.65
CA GLU A 341 -12.35 -20.08 -12.15
C GLU A 341 -13.80 -19.58 -12.06
N LYS A 342 -14.10 -18.67 -11.13
CA LYS A 342 -15.48 -18.23 -10.81
C LYS A 342 -15.66 -16.72 -10.96
N GLN A 343 -14.86 -16.07 -11.83
CA GLN A 343 -14.87 -14.61 -12.00
C GLN A 343 -16.28 -14.08 -12.31
N ALA A 344 -16.98 -14.67 -13.29
CA ALA A 344 -18.32 -14.22 -13.68
C ALA A 344 -19.34 -14.32 -12.54
N GLN A 345 -19.27 -15.38 -11.73
CA GLN A 345 -20.16 -15.56 -10.57
C GLN A 345 -19.85 -14.54 -9.47
N ALA A 346 -18.56 -14.29 -9.20
CA ALA A 346 -18.12 -13.30 -8.23
C ALA A 346 -18.56 -11.88 -8.66
N ASP A 347 -18.38 -11.53 -9.93
CA ASP A 347 -18.77 -10.23 -10.48
C ASP A 347 -20.30 -10.05 -10.45
N GLN A 348 -21.08 -11.11 -10.73
CA GLN A 348 -22.55 -11.07 -10.62
C GLN A 348 -23.03 -10.86 -9.17
N LYS A 349 -22.41 -11.54 -8.19
CA LYS A 349 -22.74 -11.37 -6.77
C LYS A 349 -22.37 -9.96 -6.30
N ARG A 350 -21.20 -9.47 -6.70
CA ARG A 350 -20.71 -8.14 -6.38
C ARG A 350 -21.61 -7.04 -6.96
N ALA A 351 -22.08 -7.20 -8.19
CA ALA A 351 -22.98 -6.25 -8.84
C ALA A 351 -24.30 -6.02 -8.07
N LYS A 352 -24.74 -6.98 -7.25
CA LYS A 352 -25.95 -6.82 -6.41
C LYS A 352 -25.80 -5.77 -5.31
N PHE A 353 -24.57 -5.47 -4.91
CA PHE A 353 -24.29 -4.50 -3.85
C PHE A 353 -23.97 -3.11 -4.39
N PHE A 354 -23.82 -2.97 -5.71
CA PHE A 354 -23.43 -1.71 -6.33
C PHE A 354 -24.47 -0.63 -6.07
N GLN A 355 -24.01 0.44 -5.44
CA GLN A 355 -24.79 1.65 -5.24
C GLN A 355 -24.45 2.68 -6.32
N PRO A 356 -25.46 3.26 -6.99
CA PRO A 356 -25.25 4.20 -8.09
C PRO A 356 -24.57 5.51 -7.63
N GLU A 357 -24.58 5.82 -6.34
CA GLU A 357 -23.96 6.99 -5.74
C GLU A 357 -22.44 6.84 -5.55
N GLY A 358 -21.91 5.62 -5.42
CA GLY A 358 -20.47 5.39 -5.27
C GLY A 358 -20.04 4.10 -4.58
N ASP A 359 -18.75 3.84 -4.64
CA ASP A 359 -18.09 2.67 -4.05
C ASP A 359 -18.09 2.71 -2.53
N HIS A 360 -17.94 3.88 -1.91
CA HIS A 360 -18.04 4.04 -0.46
C HIS A 360 -19.38 3.52 0.08
N LEU A 361 -20.47 3.83 -0.63
CA LEU A 361 -21.82 3.35 -0.27
C LEU A 361 -22.03 1.88 -0.62
N THR A 362 -21.32 1.37 -1.63
CA THR A 362 -21.28 -0.07 -1.92
C THR A 362 -20.64 -0.84 -0.75
N LEU A 363 -19.56 -0.33 -0.16
CA LEU A 363 -18.94 -0.94 1.04
C LEU A 363 -19.90 -0.95 2.24
N LEU A 364 -20.64 0.15 2.44
CA LEU A 364 -21.69 0.23 3.46
C LEU A 364 -22.78 -0.83 3.24
N ALA A 365 -23.29 -0.95 2.00
CA ALA A 365 -24.32 -1.92 1.65
C ALA A 365 -23.87 -3.38 1.89
N VAL A 366 -22.61 -3.71 1.60
CA VAL A 366 -22.04 -5.04 1.89
C VAL A 366 -22.02 -5.30 3.39
N TYR A 367 -21.57 -4.34 4.20
CA TYR A 367 -21.50 -4.50 5.65
C TYR A 367 -22.89 -4.63 6.28
N GLU A 368 -23.85 -3.80 5.85
CA GLU A 368 -25.24 -3.87 6.33
C GLU A 368 -25.91 -5.20 5.96
N ALA A 369 -25.69 -5.70 4.74
CA ALA A 369 -26.21 -6.99 4.32
C ALA A 369 -25.62 -8.16 5.15
N TRP A 370 -24.33 -8.06 5.49
CA TRP A 370 -23.67 -9.04 6.37
C TRP A 370 -24.22 -8.98 7.81
N LYS A 371 -24.42 -7.77 8.34
CA LYS A 371 -25.03 -7.52 9.65
C LYS A 371 -26.45 -8.07 9.72
N ALA A 372 -27.26 -7.87 8.67
CA ALA A 372 -28.63 -8.39 8.58
C ALA A 372 -28.70 -9.92 8.54
N LYS A 373 -27.61 -10.60 8.17
CA LYS A 373 -27.47 -12.06 8.19
C LYS A 373 -26.71 -12.57 9.42
N ASN A 374 -26.73 -11.81 10.51
CA ASN A 374 -26.12 -12.16 11.81
C ASN A 374 -24.64 -12.51 11.70
N PHE A 375 -23.88 -11.78 10.87
CA PHE A 375 -22.43 -11.97 10.72
C PHE A 375 -22.03 -13.39 10.26
N SER A 376 -22.89 -14.03 9.47
CA SER A 376 -22.73 -15.40 8.97
C SER A 376 -21.48 -15.57 8.10
N GLY A 377 -20.63 -16.55 8.45
CA GLY A 377 -19.48 -16.97 7.65
C GLY A 377 -19.87 -17.61 6.30
N PRO A 378 -20.85 -18.53 6.26
CA PRO A 378 -21.38 -19.08 5.01
C PRO A 378 -21.87 -18.02 4.02
N TRP A 379 -22.52 -16.96 4.51
CA TRP A 379 -22.96 -15.85 3.65
C TRP A 379 -21.78 -15.14 2.97
N CYS A 380 -20.66 -14.98 3.67
CA CYS A 380 -19.45 -14.39 3.09
C CYS A 380 -18.92 -15.26 1.93
N PHE A 381 -18.91 -16.59 2.12
CA PHE A 381 -18.46 -17.53 1.09
C PHE A 381 -19.35 -17.50 -0.16
N GLU A 382 -20.68 -17.50 0.02
CA GLU A 382 -21.65 -17.44 -1.09
C GLU A 382 -21.63 -16.13 -1.89
N ASN A 383 -21.16 -15.04 -1.29
CA ASN A 383 -21.06 -13.73 -1.91
C ASN A 383 -19.63 -13.34 -2.29
N PHE A 384 -18.68 -14.27 -2.17
CA PHE A 384 -17.26 -14.04 -2.47
C PHE A 384 -16.66 -12.87 -1.70
N VAL A 385 -17.02 -12.72 -0.43
CA VAL A 385 -16.47 -11.70 0.48
C VAL A 385 -15.59 -12.38 1.53
N GLN A 386 -14.46 -11.77 1.87
CA GLN A 386 -13.54 -12.32 2.85
C GLN A 386 -14.07 -12.13 4.28
N SER A 387 -14.44 -13.23 4.94
CA SER A 387 -14.97 -13.24 6.32
C SER A 387 -14.00 -12.61 7.33
N ARG A 388 -12.69 -12.86 7.19
CA ARG A 388 -11.66 -12.29 8.07
C ARG A 388 -11.59 -10.77 7.97
N SER A 389 -11.64 -10.23 6.76
CA SER A 389 -11.61 -8.79 6.50
C SER A 389 -12.85 -8.11 7.07
N LEU A 390 -14.04 -8.70 6.92
CA LEU A 390 -15.27 -8.18 7.54
C LEU A 390 -15.24 -8.21 9.08
N ARG A 391 -14.70 -9.27 9.69
CA ARG A 391 -14.50 -9.32 11.15
C ARG A 391 -13.51 -8.27 11.62
N ARG A 392 -12.40 -8.07 10.91
CA ARG A 392 -11.45 -6.98 11.18
C ARG A 392 -12.12 -5.61 11.08
N ALA A 393 -13.00 -5.40 10.09
CA ALA A 393 -13.75 -4.16 9.95
C ALA A 393 -14.70 -3.97 11.15
N GLN A 394 -15.33 -5.05 11.64
CA GLN A 394 -16.13 -4.98 12.86
C GLN A 394 -15.31 -4.60 14.08
N ASP A 395 -14.10 -5.13 14.23
CA ASP A 395 -13.21 -4.81 15.36
C ASP A 395 -12.70 -3.37 15.29
N VAL A 396 -12.27 -2.90 14.11
CA VAL A 396 -11.91 -1.50 13.87
C VAL A 396 -13.07 -0.57 14.18
N ARG A 397 -14.28 -0.91 13.71
CA ARG A 397 -15.49 -0.14 14.00
C ARG A 397 -15.75 -0.04 15.51
N LYS A 398 -15.61 -1.14 16.27
CA LYS A 398 -15.77 -1.13 17.74
C LYS A 398 -14.71 -0.27 18.43
N GLN A 399 -13.47 -0.33 17.98
CA GLN A 399 -12.38 0.50 18.52
C GLN A 399 -12.67 1.99 18.29
N LEU A 400 -13.07 2.36 17.07
CA LEU A 400 -13.42 3.75 16.74
C LEU A 400 -14.66 4.23 17.52
N LEU A 401 -15.68 3.39 17.71
CA LEU A 401 -16.82 3.70 18.59
C LEU A 401 -16.38 4.00 20.02
N THR A 402 -15.49 3.17 20.57
CA THR A 402 -14.97 3.37 21.94
C THR A 402 -14.26 4.71 22.07
N ILE A 403 -13.51 5.13 21.04
CA ILE A 403 -12.85 6.44 21.01
C ILE A 403 -13.89 7.57 20.89
N MET A 404 -14.91 7.42 20.04
CA MET A 404 -15.99 8.40 19.89
C MET A 404 -16.75 8.60 21.20
N ASP A 405 -17.09 7.53 21.91
CA ASP A 405 -17.77 7.57 23.21
C ASP A 405 -16.91 8.28 24.26
N LYS A 406 -15.60 7.97 24.30
CA LYS A 406 -14.63 8.64 25.20
C LYS A 406 -14.62 10.16 24.99
N TYR A 407 -14.73 10.61 23.74
CA TYR A 407 -14.73 12.03 23.38
C TYR A 407 -16.14 12.66 23.26
N LYS A 408 -17.19 11.92 23.67
CA LYS A 408 -18.60 12.35 23.64
C LYS A 408 -19.04 12.85 22.26
N LEU A 409 -18.69 12.07 21.23
CA LEU A 409 -19.14 12.32 19.86
C LEU A 409 -20.41 11.49 19.60
N ASP A 410 -21.52 12.17 19.33
CA ASP A 410 -22.80 11.51 19.13
C ASP A 410 -22.80 10.64 17.88
N VAL A 411 -23.24 9.39 18.03
CA VAL A 411 -23.40 8.46 16.91
C VAL A 411 -24.83 8.52 16.39
N VAL A 412 -25.04 9.26 15.30
CA VAL A 412 -26.34 9.44 14.65
C VAL A 412 -26.34 8.82 13.26
N SER A 413 -27.42 8.12 12.93
CA SER A 413 -27.66 7.56 11.59
C SER A 413 -28.44 8.57 10.73
N ALA A 414 -28.00 8.75 9.49
CA ALA A 414 -28.71 9.54 8.49
C ALA A 414 -29.79 8.75 7.73
N GLY A 415 -29.91 7.46 8.00
CA GLY A 415 -30.81 6.54 7.29
C GLY A 415 -30.51 6.55 5.79
N LYS A 416 -31.54 6.75 4.96
CA LYS A 416 -31.40 6.76 3.48
C LYS A 416 -30.91 8.09 2.90
N ASN A 417 -30.48 9.05 3.71
CA ASN A 417 -30.00 10.34 3.21
C ASN A 417 -28.54 10.26 2.76
N PHE A 418 -28.30 9.66 1.60
CA PHE A 418 -26.97 9.50 1.00
C PHE A 418 -26.28 10.83 0.67
N THR A 419 -27.01 11.95 0.63
CA THR A 419 -26.42 13.27 0.39
C THR A 419 -25.58 13.74 1.58
N LYS A 420 -26.01 13.48 2.82
CA LYS A 420 -25.23 13.80 4.02
C LYS A 420 -23.93 13.00 4.08
N ILE A 421 -24.01 11.70 3.79
CA ILE A 421 -22.86 10.80 3.77
C ILE A 421 -21.85 11.26 2.71
N ARG A 422 -22.31 11.60 1.50
CA ARG A 422 -21.42 12.12 0.44
C ARG A 422 -20.80 13.46 0.82
N LYS A 423 -21.54 14.37 1.45
CA LYS A 423 -20.97 15.63 1.99
C LYS A 423 -19.89 15.36 3.03
N ALA A 424 -20.07 14.41 3.94
CA ALA A 424 -19.05 14.05 4.92
C ALA A 424 -17.78 13.50 4.24
N ILE A 425 -17.93 12.63 3.24
CA ILE A 425 -16.81 12.12 2.42
C ILE A 425 -16.08 13.28 1.74
N THR A 426 -16.83 14.22 1.14
CA THR A 426 -16.26 15.42 0.50
C THR A 426 -15.48 16.29 1.49
N ALA A 427 -15.92 16.41 2.74
CA ALA A 427 -15.23 17.22 3.75
C ALA A 427 -13.84 16.68 4.11
N GLY A 428 -13.60 15.38 4.01
CA GLY A 428 -12.29 14.76 4.23
C GLY A 428 -11.43 14.70 2.96
N PHE A 429 -12.04 14.38 1.82
CA PHE A 429 -11.34 14.04 0.57
C PHE A 429 -11.46 15.12 -0.52
N PHE A 430 -11.66 16.39 -0.17
CA PHE A 430 -11.81 17.46 -1.16
C PHE A 430 -10.56 17.65 -2.05
N PHE A 431 -9.36 17.28 -1.58
CA PHE A 431 -8.14 17.26 -2.41
C PHE A 431 -8.22 16.23 -3.54
N HIS A 432 -8.88 15.11 -3.27
CA HIS A 432 -8.99 13.97 -4.17
C HIS A 432 -10.23 14.09 -5.06
N ALA A 433 -10.45 15.29 -5.60
CA ALA A 433 -11.55 15.56 -6.50
C ALA A 433 -11.07 15.49 -7.96
N ALA A 434 -11.87 14.86 -8.81
CA ALA A 434 -11.64 14.77 -10.24
C ALA A 434 -12.91 15.13 -11.04
N ARG A 435 -12.69 15.69 -12.23
CA ARG A 435 -13.73 16.09 -13.16
C ARG A 435 -13.56 15.36 -14.49
N LYS A 436 -14.65 14.92 -15.08
CA LYS A 436 -14.66 14.34 -16.41
C LYS A 436 -14.11 15.33 -17.43
N ASP A 437 -13.20 14.87 -18.27
CA ASP A 437 -12.70 15.61 -19.41
C ASP A 437 -13.53 15.23 -20.65
N PRO A 438 -14.00 16.21 -21.45
CA PRO A 438 -14.66 15.94 -22.73
C PRO A 438 -13.82 15.11 -23.71
N GLN A 439 -12.49 15.17 -23.64
CA GLN A 439 -11.60 14.47 -24.57
C GLN A 439 -11.02 13.18 -24.00
N GLU A 440 -10.55 13.18 -22.75
CA GLU A 440 -9.79 12.06 -22.19
C GLU A 440 -10.14 11.79 -20.71
N GLY A 441 -11.02 10.82 -20.47
CA GLY A 441 -11.25 10.27 -19.13
C GLY A 441 -11.64 11.33 -18.09
N TYR A 442 -10.81 11.45 -17.04
CA TYR A 442 -10.97 12.43 -15.97
C TYR A 442 -9.68 13.23 -15.76
N ARG A 443 -9.81 14.41 -15.17
CA ARG A 443 -8.67 15.16 -14.65
C ARG A 443 -8.82 15.51 -13.18
N THR A 444 -7.73 15.40 -12.43
CA THR A 444 -7.67 15.87 -11.05
C THR A 444 -7.83 17.39 -10.98
N LEU A 445 -8.49 17.91 -9.95
CA LEU A 445 -8.72 19.35 -9.82
C LEU A 445 -7.47 20.11 -9.38
N VAL A 446 -6.62 19.49 -8.56
CA VAL A 446 -5.43 20.12 -7.98
C VAL A 446 -4.31 20.19 -9.01
N GLU A 447 -4.02 19.07 -9.68
CA GLU A 447 -2.83 18.93 -10.52
C GLU A 447 -3.14 18.85 -12.02
N ASN A 448 -4.41 18.73 -12.40
CA ASN A 448 -4.85 18.60 -13.78
C ASN A 448 -4.25 17.40 -14.51
N GLN A 449 -3.99 16.31 -13.77
CA GLN A 449 -3.45 15.05 -14.28
C GLN A 449 -4.57 14.16 -14.87
N PRO A 450 -4.33 13.47 -15.99
CA PRO A 450 -5.30 12.55 -16.59
C PRO A 450 -5.40 11.25 -15.79
N VAL A 451 -6.58 10.99 -15.24
CA VAL A 451 -6.87 9.83 -14.39
C VAL A 451 -8.09 9.08 -14.90
N TYR A 452 -8.20 7.80 -14.52
CA TYR A 452 -9.25 6.90 -15.01
C TYR A 452 -9.96 6.21 -13.85
N ILE A 453 -11.26 5.94 -13.96
CA ILE A 453 -11.95 5.11 -12.97
C ILE A 453 -11.44 3.67 -13.09
N HIS A 454 -11.04 3.06 -11.97
CA HIS A 454 -10.60 1.68 -11.98
C HIS A 454 -11.73 0.72 -12.43
N PRO A 455 -11.46 -0.31 -13.25
CA PRO A 455 -12.49 -1.22 -13.76
C PRO A 455 -13.27 -1.98 -12.68
N SER A 456 -12.71 -2.07 -11.47
CA SER A 456 -13.39 -2.70 -10.33
C SER A 456 -14.46 -1.81 -9.68
N SER A 457 -14.54 -0.52 -10.00
CA SER A 457 -15.48 0.42 -9.41
C SER A 457 -16.90 0.21 -9.94
N ALA A 458 -17.91 0.40 -9.09
CA ALA A 458 -19.32 0.42 -9.47
C ALA A 458 -19.63 1.55 -10.47
N LEU A 459 -18.83 2.62 -10.48
CA LEU A 459 -19.02 3.79 -11.33
C LEU A 459 -18.35 3.69 -12.71
N PHE A 460 -17.65 2.60 -13.00
CA PHE A 460 -16.88 2.43 -14.25
C PHE A 460 -17.75 2.60 -15.51
N GLN A 461 -18.98 2.09 -15.51
CA GLN A 461 -19.90 2.19 -16.65
C GLN A 461 -20.67 3.51 -16.70
N ARG A 462 -20.97 4.12 -15.54
CA ARG A 462 -21.82 5.32 -15.46
C ARG A 462 -21.07 6.60 -15.82
N GLN A 463 -19.79 6.67 -15.50
CA GLN A 463 -18.90 7.81 -15.77
C GLN A 463 -19.52 9.20 -15.47
N PRO A 464 -19.81 9.50 -14.19
CA PRO A 464 -20.38 10.77 -13.74
C PRO A 464 -19.41 11.95 -13.90
N ASP A 465 -19.91 13.19 -14.01
CA ASP A 465 -19.08 14.35 -14.34
C ASP A 465 -18.10 14.77 -13.23
N TRP A 466 -18.50 14.62 -11.97
CA TRP A 466 -17.71 15.03 -10.81
C TRP A 466 -17.63 13.90 -9.80
N VAL A 467 -16.41 13.59 -9.40
CA VAL A 467 -16.13 12.48 -8.49
C VAL A 467 -15.08 12.84 -7.46
N ILE A 468 -15.14 12.16 -6.32
CA ILE A 468 -14.06 12.05 -5.36
C ILE A 468 -13.55 10.62 -5.36
N TYR A 469 -12.25 10.44 -5.20
CA TYR A 469 -11.59 9.15 -5.06
C TYR A 469 -10.91 9.02 -3.70
N HIS A 470 -10.72 7.79 -3.24
CA HIS A 470 -9.98 7.53 -1.99
C HIS A 470 -8.48 7.53 -2.24
N GLU A 471 -8.03 6.67 -3.16
CA GLU A 471 -6.64 6.50 -3.55
C GLU A 471 -6.48 6.58 -5.08
N LEU A 472 -5.30 7.03 -5.51
CA LEU A 472 -4.85 6.92 -6.87
C LEU A 472 -3.74 5.87 -6.92
N VAL A 473 -3.88 4.91 -7.82
CA VAL A 473 -2.90 3.84 -8.00
C VAL A 473 -2.34 3.90 -9.41
N MET A 474 -1.02 4.06 -9.49
CA MET A 474 -0.29 3.99 -10.76
C MET A 474 -0.03 2.52 -11.13
N THR A 475 -0.54 2.09 -12.29
CA THR A 475 -0.16 0.81 -12.91
C THR A 475 0.38 1.05 -14.32
N THR A 476 -0.36 0.69 -15.38
CA THR A 476 -0.11 1.12 -16.76
C THR A 476 -0.69 2.51 -17.03
N LYS A 477 -1.75 2.86 -16.29
CA LYS A 477 -2.39 4.17 -16.24
C LYS A 477 -2.67 4.53 -14.78
N GLU A 478 -2.96 5.79 -14.54
CA GLU A 478 -3.38 6.28 -13.24
C GLU A 478 -4.87 5.97 -13.02
N TYR A 479 -5.15 5.07 -12.07
CA TYR A 479 -6.50 4.65 -11.75
C TYR A 479 -6.95 5.16 -10.39
N MET A 480 -8.12 5.80 -10.37
CA MET A 480 -8.86 6.17 -9.17
C MET A 480 -9.58 4.95 -8.61
N ARG A 481 -9.44 4.71 -7.30
CA ARG A 481 -10.17 3.68 -6.57
C ARG A 481 -11.09 4.28 -5.50
N GLU A 482 -12.09 3.49 -5.15
CA GLU A 482 -13.21 3.85 -4.28
C GLU A 482 -13.81 5.21 -4.64
N VAL A 483 -14.48 5.26 -5.80
CA VAL A 483 -14.96 6.52 -6.37
C VAL A 483 -16.38 6.83 -5.89
N THR A 484 -16.70 8.10 -5.66
CA THR A 484 -18.05 8.54 -5.24
C THR A 484 -18.46 9.82 -5.94
N VAL A 485 -19.73 9.89 -6.33
CA VAL A 485 -20.29 11.03 -7.07
C VAL A 485 -20.51 12.20 -6.13
N ILE A 486 -20.11 13.40 -6.55
CA ILE A 486 -20.26 14.62 -5.77
C ILE A 486 -20.90 15.76 -6.55
N ASP A 487 -21.52 16.69 -5.84
CA ASP A 487 -21.91 18.00 -6.40
C ASP A 487 -20.74 18.99 -6.20
N PRO A 488 -20.27 19.69 -7.25
CA PRO A 488 -19.19 20.67 -7.13
C PRO A 488 -19.49 21.80 -6.13
N LYS A 489 -20.77 22.10 -5.83
CA LYS A 489 -21.13 23.09 -4.81
C LYS A 489 -20.59 22.72 -3.42
N TRP A 490 -20.52 21.43 -3.10
CA TRP A 490 -20.06 20.96 -1.80
C TRP A 490 -18.57 21.21 -1.58
N LEU A 491 -17.76 21.20 -2.65
CA LEU A 491 -16.33 21.51 -2.57
C LEU A 491 -16.10 22.94 -2.08
N VAL A 492 -16.92 23.88 -2.55
CA VAL A 492 -16.85 25.29 -2.15
C VAL A 492 -17.41 25.50 -0.74
N GLU A 493 -18.50 24.81 -0.41
CA GLU A 493 -19.14 24.88 0.91
C GLU A 493 -18.24 24.33 2.03
N LEU A 494 -17.61 23.17 1.79
CA LEU A 494 -16.87 22.41 2.81
C LEU A 494 -15.39 22.79 2.88
N ALA A 495 -14.81 23.30 1.80
CA ALA A 495 -13.41 23.71 1.74
C ALA A 495 -13.22 25.10 1.09
N PRO A 496 -13.79 26.18 1.66
CA PRO A 496 -13.74 27.52 1.07
C PRO A 496 -12.34 28.13 1.04
N ARG A 497 -11.41 27.63 1.86
CA ARG A 497 -9.99 28.04 1.84
C ARG A 497 -9.26 27.51 0.62
N PHE A 498 -9.69 26.34 0.12
CA PHE A 498 -9.04 25.63 -0.98
C PHE A 498 -9.74 25.92 -2.31
N PHE A 499 -11.07 25.79 -2.36
CA PHE A 499 -11.87 26.03 -3.55
C PHE A 499 -12.57 27.38 -3.49
N LYS A 500 -12.41 28.18 -4.55
CA LYS A 500 -13.14 29.43 -4.75
C LYS A 500 -13.93 29.37 -6.04
N VAL A 501 -15.13 29.94 -6.04
CA VAL A 501 -15.94 30.08 -7.26
C VAL A 501 -15.18 30.99 -8.22
N ALA A 502 -14.96 30.52 -9.44
CA ALA A 502 -14.38 31.34 -10.49
C ALA A 502 -15.35 32.48 -10.84
N ASP A 503 -14.85 33.71 -10.88
CA ASP A 503 -15.62 34.89 -11.28
C ASP A 503 -16.10 34.71 -12.74
N PRO A 504 -17.43 34.66 -12.99
CA PRO A 504 -17.95 34.43 -14.33
C PRO A 504 -17.62 35.55 -15.31
N THR A 505 -17.24 36.74 -14.81
CA THR A 505 -16.86 37.89 -15.64
C THR A 505 -15.41 37.86 -16.10
N LYS A 506 -14.57 37.01 -15.49
CA LYS A 506 -13.13 36.91 -15.80
C LYS A 506 -12.78 35.57 -16.42
N MET A 507 -12.26 35.61 -17.65
CA MET A 507 -11.69 34.43 -18.31
C MET A 507 -10.51 33.88 -17.50
N SER A 508 -10.65 32.66 -16.99
CA SER A 508 -9.59 31.98 -16.25
C SER A 508 -8.38 31.71 -17.15
N LYS A 509 -7.17 31.60 -16.56
CA LYS A 509 -5.95 31.25 -17.31
C LYS A 509 -6.12 29.96 -18.12
N ARG A 510 -6.84 28.97 -17.56
CA ARG A 510 -7.21 27.73 -18.24
C ARG A 510 -8.08 27.97 -19.48
N LYS A 511 -9.20 28.69 -19.34
CA LYS A 511 -10.07 29.01 -20.49
C LYS A 511 -9.36 29.80 -21.58
N ARG A 512 -8.35 30.61 -21.23
CA ARG A 512 -7.50 31.32 -22.21
C ARG A 512 -6.52 30.40 -22.94
N GLN A 513 -6.11 29.29 -22.33
CA GLN A 513 -5.16 28.32 -22.89
C GLN A 513 -5.84 27.18 -23.65
N GLU A 514 -7.16 26.99 -23.48
CA GLU A 514 -7.94 26.00 -24.22
C GLU A 514 -7.90 26.33 -25.73
N ARG A 515 -7.40 25.37 -26.51
CA ARG A 515 -7.39 25.42 -27.97
C ARG A 515 -8.46 24.47 -28.49
N ILE A 516 -9.31 24.97 -29.37
CA ILE A 516 -10.33 24.16 -30.03
C ILE A 516 -9.72 23.62 -31.31
N GLU A 517 -9.73 22.31 -31.47
CA GLU A 517 -9.41 21.67 -32.74
C GLU A 517 -10.71 21.32 -33.47
N PRO A 518 -10.74 21.41 -34.81
CA PRO A 518 -11.91 20.98 -35.57
C PRO A 518 -12.11 19.47 -35.44
N LEU A 519 -13.33 19.02 -35.73
CA LEU A 519 -13.68 17.60 -35.74
C LEU A 519 -12.74 16.83 -36.65
N TYR A 520 -12.37 15.62 -36.23
CA TYR A 520 -11.51 14.74 -37.02
C TYR A 520 -12.20 14.35 -38.33
N ASP A 521 -11.53 14.59 -39.44
CA ASP A 521 -11.95 14.16 -40.77
C ASP A 521 -10.93 13.13 -41.30
N ARG A 522 -11.41 11.93 -41.60
CA ARG A 522 -10.59 10.81 -42.10
C ARG A 522 -10.01 11.08 -43.49
N TYR A 523 -10.65 11.92 -44.29
CA TYR A 523 -10.31 12.15 -45.70
C TYR A 523 -9.31 13.28 -45.91
N HIS A 524 -9.08 14.11 -44.89
CA HIS A 524 -8.16 15.23 -44.97
C HIS A 524 -7.01 15.06 -43.98
N GLU A 525 -5.79 15.40 -44.41
CA GLU A 525 -4.65 15.36 -43.52
C GLU A 525 -4.82 16.33 -42.34
N PRO A 526 -4.37 15.95 -41.13
CA PRO A 526 -4.42 16.82 -39.96
C PRO A 526 -3.78 18.19 -40.25
N ASN A 527 -4.51 19.25 -39.92
CA ASN A 527 -4.10 20.66 -40.07
C ASN A 527 -3.95 21.16 -41.52
N SER A 528 -4.36 20.40 -42.54
CA SER A 528 -4.37 20.83 -43.97
C SER A 528 -5.30 22.03 -44.25
N TRP A 529 -6.28 22.26 -43.37
CA TRP A 529 -7.16 23.44 -43.39
C TRP A 529 -6.46 24.72 -42.93
N ARG A 530 -5.31 24.65 -42.24
CA ARG A 530 -4.61 25.83 -41.73
C ARG A 530 -4.04 26.64 -42.88
N LEU A 531 -4.35 27.94 -42.93
CA LEU A 531 -3.82 28.88 -43.92
C LEU A 531 -2.28 28.87 -44.00
N SER A 532 -1.59 28.65 -42.88
CA SER A 532 -0.13 28.56 -42.83
C SER A 532 0.43 27.37 -43.63
N LYS A 533 -0.29 26.25 -43.70
CA LYS A 533 0.08 25.07 -44.48
C LYS A 533 -0.29 25.18 -45.95
N ARG A 534 -1.26 26.05 -46.29
CA ARG A 534 -1.68 26.32 -47.68
C ARG A 534 -0.87 27.45 -48.35
N ARG A 535 -0.14 28.23 -47.56
CA ARG A 535 0.72 29.33 -48.01
C ARG A 535 2.21 28.96 -48.07
N ALA A 536 2.59 27.83 -47.49
CA ALA A 536 3.88 27.17 -47.70
C ALA A 536 3.73 26.22 -48.88
#